data_AF-A0A916QZA6-F1
#
_entry.id   AF-A0A916QZA6-F1
#
_cell.length_a   1.000
_cell.length_b   1.000
_cell.length_c   1.000
_cell.angle_alpha   90.00
_cell.angle_beta   90.00
_cell.angle_gamma   90.00
#
_symmetry.space_group_name_H-M   'P 1'
#
loop_
_entity.id
_entity.type
_entity.pdbx_description
1 polymer ?
#
loop_
_entity_poly.entity_id
_entity_poly.type
_entity_poly.pdbx_seq_one_letter_code
_entity_poly.pdbx_strand_id
1 'polypeptide(L)'
;MNNSAFNLAREKSDKITSALRDISVLIGERNEQSITLETGVTIIPGLGCSGDANILVQRANEIEQGIFNVLVLGEFKNGKSTLLNAMLGEEVLPSDFLPCTAIITKIVYGNSDEVLN
;
A
#
# COMPACT_ATOMS: atom_id res chain seq x y z
N MET A 1 -8.97 -16.63 -8.92
CA MET A 1 -7.48 -16.58 -8.99
C MET A 1 -6.92 -17.07 -7.67
N ASN A 2 -5.81 -17.82 -7.68
CA ASN A 2 -5.25 -18.42 -6.47
C ASN A 2 -4.62 -17.31 -5.59
N ASN A 3 -5.29 -16.88 -4.52
CA ASN A 3 -4.84 -15.78 -3.65
C ASN A 3 -3.53 -16.06 -2.91
N SER A 4 -2.96 -17.26 -3.03
CA SER A 4 -1.74 -17.68 -2.34
C SER A 4 -0.52 -16.80 -2.65
N ALA A 5 -0.36 -16.34 -3.90
CA ALA A 5 0.78 -15.50 -4.28
C ALA A 5 0.69 -14.08 -3.69
N PHE A 6 -0.51 -13.48 -3.71
CA PHE A 6 -0.75 -12.16 -3.12
C PHE A 6 -0.69 -12.20 -1.60
N ASN A 7 -1.24 -13.25 -0.98
CA ASN A 7 -1.15 -13.46 0.46
C ASN A 7 0.30 -13.65 0.91
N LEU A 8 1.11 -14.40 0.15
CA LEU A 8 2.53 -14.57 0.43
C LEU A 8 3.31 -13.25 0.28
N ALA A 9 3.00 -12.45 -0.75
CA ALA A 9 3.61 -11.15 -0.92
C ALA A 9 3.26 -10.21 0.25
N ARG A 10 2.00 -10.22 0.70
CA ARG A 10 1.53 -9.46 1.86
C ARG A 10 2.21 -9.90 3.15
N GLU A 11 2.28 -11.21 3.42
CA GLU A 11 2.94 -11.76 4.61
C GLU A 11 4.43 -11.36 4.68
N LYS A 12 5.12 -11.36 3.53
CA LYS A 12 6.51 -10.88 3.45
C LYS A 12 6.61 -9.38 3.70
N SER A 13 5.68 -8.60 3.14
CA SER A 13 5.58 -7.15 3.36
C SER A 13 5.44 -6.84 4.85
N ASP A 14 4.51 -7.52 5.52
CA ASP A 14 4.21 -7.33 6.95
C ASP A 14 5.43 -7.60 7.82
N LYS A 15 6.19 -8.67 7.53
CA LYS A 15 7.45 -8.98 8.24
C LYS A 15 8.51 -7.90 8.07
N ILE A 16 8.66 -7.35 6.86
CA ILE A 16 9.62 -6.29 6.56
C ILE A 16 9.21 -4.99 7.26
N THR A 17 7.93 -4.62 7.17
CA THR A 17 7.38 -3.44 7.86
C THR A 17 7.62 -3.51 9.35
N SER A 18 7.35 -4.66 9.97
CA SER A 18 7.56 -4.87 11.40
C SER A 18 9.03 -4.73 11.80
N ALA A 19 9.94 -5.34 11.03
CA ALA A 19 11.37 -5.20 11.27
C ALA A 19 11.87 -3.73 11.13
N LEU A 20 11.39 -2.99 10.14
CA LEU A 20 11.75 -1.58 9.96
C LEU A 20 11.27 -0.71 11.12
N ARG A 21 10.09 -0.99 11.67
CA ARG A 21 9.55 -0.29 12.84
C ARG A 21 10.31 -0.62 14.11
N ASP A 22 10.66 -1.89 14.33
CA ASP A 22 11.47 -2.28 15.48
C ASP A 22 12.86 -1.60 15.44
N ILE A 23 13.50 -1.56 14.26
CA ILE A 23 14.78 -0.86 14.08
C ILE A 23 14.61 0.65 14.29
N SER A 24 13.52 1.26 13.81
CA SER A 24 13.30 2.70 14.01
C SER A 24 13.18 3.07 15.49
N VAL A 25 12.50 2.24 16.28
CA VAL A 25 12.40 2.40 17.74
C VAL A 25 13.78 2.23 18.39
N LEU A 26 14.57 1.23 17.97
CA LEU A 26 15.91 0.99 18.50
C LEU A 26 16.87 2.16 18.26
N ILE A 27 16.90 2.71 17.04
CA ILE A 27 17.86 3.77 16.69
C ILE A 27 17.36 5.18 16.98
N GLY A 28 16.05 5.35 17.22
CA GLY A 28 15.37 6.64 17.35
C GLY A 28 15.70 7.44 18.61
N GLU A 29 14.72 8.20 19.09
CA GLU A 29 14.91 9.05 20.27
C GLU A 29 15.19 8.23 21.53
N ARG A 30 16.14 8.70 22.33
CA ARG A 30 16.44 8.11 23.63
C ARG A 30 15.25 8.32 24.55
N ASN A 31 14.75 7.22 25.10
CA ASN A 31 13.71 7.24 26.11
C ASN A 31 14.20 6.50 27.36
N GLU A 32 13.80 6.92 28.54
CA GLU A 32 14.07 6.22 29.80
C GLU A 32 13.00 5.16 30.12
N GLN A 33 11.87 5.22 29.40
CA GLN A 33 10.76 4.27 29.53
C GLN A 33 10.96 3.06 28.61
N SER A 34 10.60 1.89 29.14
CA SER A 34 10.63 0.65 28.36
C SER A 34 9.48 0.60 27.35
N ILE A 35 9.79 0.21 26.11
CA ILE A 35 8.82 -0.02 25.03
C ILE A 35 8.87 -1.50 24.65
N THR A 36 7.71 -2.08 24.33
CA THR A 36 7.62 -3.43 23.76
C THR A 36 7.55 -3.33 22.24
N LEU A 37 8.50 -3.96 21.57
CA LEU A 37 8.60 -4.04 20.12
C LEU A 37 7.47 -4.90 19.53
N GLU A 38 7.24 -4.80 18.21
CA GLU A 38 6.26 -5.65 17.52
C GLU A 38 6.65 -7.14 17.58
N THR A 39 7.96 -7.42 17.69
CA THR A 39 8.50 -8.76 17.97
C THR A 39 8.24 -9.27 19.38
N GLY A 40 7.67 -8.45 20.28
CA GLY A 40 7.33 -8.82 21.66
C GLY A 40 8.48 -8.65 22.66
N VAL A 41 9.63 -8.12 22.23
CA VAL A 41 10.78 -7.86 23.11
C VAL A 41 10.62 -6.49 23.76
N THR A 42 10.82 -6.41 25.07
CA THR A 42 10.87 -5.13 25.80
C THR A 42 12.28 -4.58 25.86
N ILE A 43 12.45 -3.32 25.46
CA ILE A 43 13.74 -2.62 25.42
C ILE A 43 13.62 -1.22 26.02
N ILE A 44 14.76 -0.60 26.32
CA ILE A 44 14.87 0.86 26.46
C ILE A 44 15.33 1.40 25.10
N PRO A 45 14.52 2.20 24.40
CA PRO A 45 14.79 2.59 23.02
C PRO A 45 15.80 3.72 22.91
N GLY A 46 16.34 3.84 21.70
CA GLY A 46 17.02 5.03 21.23
C GLY A 46 18.53 5.00 21.29
N LEU A 47 19.14 5.30 20.13
CA LEU A 47 20.56 5.63 20.01
C LEU A 47 20.76 7.14 19.79
N GLY A 48 19.69 7.86 19.44
CA GLY A 48 19.69 9.29 19.10
C GLY A 48 19.71 9.58 17.60
N CYS A 49 19.48 8.58 16.75
CA CYS A 49 19.46 8.70 15.28
C CYS A 49 18.04 8.99 14.76
N SER A 50 17.38 10.01 15.29
CA SER A 50 15.96 10.29 15.03
C SER A 50 15.64 10.56 13.55
N GLY A 51 16.59 11.14 12.79
CA GLY A 51 16.43 11.35 11.36
C GLY A 51 16.31 10.04 10.58
N ASP A 52 17.23 9.11 10.81
CA ASP A 52 17.22 7.79 10.17
C ASP A 52 16.02 6.97 10.62
N ALA A 53 15.64 7.03 11.90
CA ALA A 53 14.44 6.38 12.42
C ALA A 53 13.17 6.82 11.68
N ASN A 54 13.00 8.13 11.45
CA ASN A 54 11.86 8.66 10.71
C ASN A 54 11.83 8.16 9.25
N ILE A 55 12.99 8.06 8.60
CA ILE A 55 13.09 7.50 7.24
C ILE A 55 12.62 6.04 7.25
N LEU A 56 13.03 5.23 8.23
CA LEU A 56 12.60 3.83 8.32
C LEU A 56 11.08 3.70 8.54
N VAL A 57 10.49 4.56 9.39
CA VAL A 57 9.03 4.61 9.58
C VAL A 57 8.32 4.95 8.27
N GLN A 58 8.82 5.95 7.54
CA GLN A 58 8.23 6.33 6.24
C GLN A 58 8.31 5.17 5.24
N ARG A 59 9.44 4.48 5.14
CA ARG A 59 9.60 3.31 4.26
C ARG A 59 8.69 2.15 4.66
N ALA A 60 8.55 1.90 5.95
CA ALA A 60 7.63 0.87 6.47
C ALA A 60 6.18 1.17 6.03
N ASN A 61 5.75 2.43 6.13
CA ASN A 61 4.41 2.85 5.70
C ASN A 61 4.21 2.69 4.17
N GLU A 62 5.21 3.04 3.35
CA GLU A 62 5.14 2.87 1.90
C GLU A 62 5.00 1.38 1.49
N ILE A 63 5.72 0.49 2.19
CA ILE A 63 5.68 -0.97 1.97
C ILE A 63 4.34 -1.56 2.43
N GLU A 64 3.83 -1.13 3.59
CA GLU A 64 2.54 -1.56 4.14
C GLU A 64 1.37 -1.16 3.24
N GLN A 65 1.41 0.03 2.64
CA GLN A 65 0.39 0.47 1.68
C GLN A 65 0.34 -0.43 0.43
N GLY A 66 1.43 -1.12 0.09
CA GLY A 66 1.43 -2.19 -0.91
C GLY A 66 0.86 -1.77 -2.26
N ILE A 67 1.03 -0.50 -2.65
CA ILE A 67 0.36 0.06 -3.83
C ILE A 67 1.04 -0.47 -5.09
N PHE A 68 0.38 -1.40 -5.78
CA PHE A 68 0.77 -1.85 -7.11
C PHE A 68 0.04 -1.02 -8.16
N ASN A 69 0.74 -0.04 -8.73
CA ASN A 69 0.17 0.78 -9.80
C ASN A 69 0.19 0.01 -11.12
N VAL A 70 -0.98 -0.23 -11.70
CA VAL A 70 -1.13 -0.78 -13.05
C VAL A 70 -1.62 0.31 -13.97
N LEU A 71 -0.82 0.66 -14.98
CA LEU A 71 -1.20 1.64 -16.00
C LEU A 71 -1.77 0.91 -17.22
N VAL A 72 -3.04 1.15 -17.52
CA VAL A 72 -3.71 0.60 -18.71
C VAL A 72 -3.82 1.68 -19.78
N LEU A 73 -3.13 1.47 -20.91
CA LEU A 73 -3.09 2.40 -22.05
C LEU A 73 -3.73 1.77 -23.29
N GLY A 74 -4.25 2.63 -24.18
CA GLY A 74 -4.75 2.22 -25.49
C GLY A 74 -5.75 3.22 -26.07
N GLU A 75 -5.97 3.16 -27.37
CA GLU A 75 -6.94 4.01 -28.08
C GLU A 75 -8.37 3.82 -27.54
N PHE A 76 -9.21 4.84 -27.70
CA PHE A 76 -10.61 4.80 -27.28
C PHE A 76 -11.34 3.59 -27.89
N LYS A 77 -12.30 3.00 -27.16
CA LYS A 77 -13.14 1.86 -27.60
C LYS A 77 -12.45 0.50 -27.81
N ASN A 78 -11.21 0.32 -27.37
CA ASN A 78 -10.53 -0.98 -27.41
C ASN A 78 -10.84 -1.93 -26.23
N GLY A 79 -11.99 -1.77 -25.57
CA GLY A 79 -12.40 -2.67 -24.47
C GLY A 79 -11.62 -2.52 -23.16
N LYS A 80 -10.94 -1.39 -22.93
CA LYS A 80 -10.18 -1.14 -21.69
C LYS A 80 -11.07 -1.21 -20.44
N SER A 81 -12.24 -0.57 -20.45
CA SER A 81 -13.20 -0.64 -19.35
C SER A 81 -13.70 -2.07 -19.15
N THR A 82 -13.97 -2.79 -20.25
CA THR A 82 -14.39 -4.20 -20.20
C THR A 82 -13.30 -5.10 -19.57
N LEU A 83 -12.04 -4.89 -19.92
CA LEU A 83 -10.91 -5.60 -19.32
C LEU A 83 -10.80 -5.33 -17.82
N LEU A 84 -10.88 -4.06 -17.42
CA LEU A 84 -10.80 -3.67 -16.01
C LEU A 84 -11.97 -4.23 -15.20
N ASN A 85 -13.20 -4.15 -15.70
CA ASN A 85 -14.37 -4.75 -15.07
C ASN A 85 -14.21 -6.28 -14.93
N ALA A 86 -13.69 -6.96 -15.96
CA ALA A 86 -13.41 -8.39 -15.89
C ALA A 86 -12.31 -8.75 -14.88
N MET A 87 -11.29 -7.89 -14.71
CA MET A 87 -10.24 -8.06 -13.71
C MET A 87 -10.75 -7.84 -12.28
N LEU A 88 -11.64 -6.86 -12.09
CA LEU A 88 -12.29 -6.56 -10.81
C LEU A 88 -13.36 -7.60 -10.45
N GLY A 89 -13.93 -8.27 -11.45
CA GLY A 89 -15.03 -9.23 -11.28
C GLY A 89 -16.41 -8.58 -11.17
N GLU A 90 -16.50 -7.27 -11.42
CA GLU A 90 -17.72 -6.48 -11.31
C GLU A 90 -17.69 -5.29 -12.30
N GLU A 91 -18.85 -4.72 -12.61
CA GLU A 91 -19.00 -3.66 -13.61
C GLU A 91 -18.86 -2.25 -13.00
N VAL A 92 -17.64 -1.88 -12.59
CA VAL A 92 -17.37 -0.58 -11.93
C VAL A 92 -17.25 0.58 -12.92
N LEU A 93 -16.58 0.35 -14.05
CA LEU A 93 -16.32 1.38 -15.04
C LEU A 93 -17.41 1.42 -16.12
N PRO A 94 -17.85 2.61 -16.55
CA PRO A 94 -18.74 2.71 -17.70
C PRO A 94 -18.02 2.18 -18.94
N SER A 95 -18.63 1.19 -19.59
CA SER A 95 -18.18 0.65 -20.88
C SER A 95 -18.83 1.35 -22.08
N ASP A 96 -19.73 2.29 -21.84
CA ASP A 96 -20.57 2.89 -22.88
C ASP A 96 -19.89 3.97 -23.73
N PHE A 97 -20.41 4.06 -24.95
CA PHE A 97 -19.79 4.58 -26.17
C PHE A 97 -19.55 6.09 -26.26
N LEU A 98 -19.91 6.85 -25.22
CA LEU A 98 -19.78 8.30 -25.24
C LEU A 98 -18.30 8.66 -25.14
N PRO A 99 -17.79 9.58 -25.98
CA PRO A 99 -16.41 10.04 -25.90
C PRO A 99 -16.29 10.85 -24.60
N CYS A 100 -16.08 10.15 -23.49
CA CYS A 100 -15.70 10.77 -22.24
C CYS A 100 -14.32 11.36 -22.51
N THR A 101 -14.26 12.69 -22.54
CA THR A 101 -13.05 13.48 -22.33
C THR A 101 -12.07 12.69 -21.46
N ALA A 102 -10.84 12.50 -21.97
CA ALA A 102 -9.81 11.62 -21.42
C ALA A 102 -9.35 12.05 -20.01
N ILE A 103 -10.21 11.87 -19.02
CA ILE A 103 -9.90 12.10 -17.62
C ILE A 103 -9.16 10.86 -17.15
N ILE A 104 -7.93 11.05 -16.68
CA ILE A 104 -7.16 9.99 -16.04
C ILE A 104 -7.99 9.51 -14.84
N THR A 105 -8.47 8.28 -14.93
CA THR A 105 -9.28 7.66 -13.87
C THR A 105 -8.37 6.74 -13.07
N LYS A 106 -8.30 6.97 -11.75
CA LYS A 106 -7.56 6.10 -10.83
C LYS A 106 -8.55 5.28 -10.01
N ILE A 107 -8.45 3.96 -10.11
CA ILE A 107 -9.19 3.05 -9.25
C ILE A 107 -8.31 2.72 -8.05
N VAL A 108 -8.86 2.85 -6.84
CA VAL A 108 -8.19 2.50 -5.58
C VAL A 108 -9.14 1.65 -4.73
N TYR A 109 -8.57 0.80 -3.88
CA TYR A 109 -9.37 0.06 -2.90
C TYR A 109 -9.97 1.03 -1.86
N GLY A 110 -11.24 0.80 -1.48
CA GLY A 110 -11.97 1.56 -0.47
C GLY A 110 -13.00 0.69 0.25
N ASN A 111 -13.53 1.20 1.37
CA ASN A 111 -14.58 0.49 2.15
C ASN A 111 -15.99 0.70 1.57
N SER A 112 -16.14 1.66 0.66
CA SER A 112 -17.39 2.06 0.00
C SER A 112 -17.11 2.46 -1.44
N ASP A 113 -18.11 2.31 -2.30
CA ASP A 113 -18.05 2.74 -3.69
C ASP A 113 -18.33 4.25 -3.78
N GLU A 114 -17.27 5.04 -3.95
CA GLU A 114 -17.35 6.50 -3.98
C GLU A 114 -16.53 7.08 -5.14
N VAL A 115 -17.09 8.11 -5.80
CA VAL A 115 -16.39 8.88 -6.82
C VAL A 115 -15.90 10.17 -6.19
N LEU A 116 -14.58 10.28 -6.01
CA LEU A 116 -13.92 11.48 -5.50
C LEU A 116 -13.56 12.40 -6.68
N ASN A 117 -13.93 13.68 -6.59
CA ASN A 117 -13.63 14.72 -7.58
C ASN A 117 -12.41 15.56 -7.19
#